data_AF-A2BYD2-F1
#
_entry.id   AF-A2BYD2-F1
#
_cell.length_a   1.000
_cell.length_b   1.000
_cell.length_c   1.000
_cell.angle_alpha   90.00
_cell.angle_beta   90.00
_cell.angle_gamma   90.00
#
_symmetry.space_group_name_H-M   'P 1'
#
loop_
_entity.id
_entity.type
_entity.pdbx_description
1 polymer ?
#
loop_
_entity_poly.entity_id
_entity_poly.type
_entity_poly.pdbx_seq_one_letter_code
_entity_poly.pdbx_strand_id
1 'polypeptide(L)' 'MENQNQKRNIDPQKTSAEKLNGRFALVGVIALVGAYISTGQIVPGII' A
#
# COMPACT_ATOMS: atom_id res chain seq x y z
N MET A 1 22.47 -33.06 0.65
CA MET A 1 22.31 -31.65 1.05
C MET A 1 20.83 -31.30 0.85
N GLU A 2 19.98 -31.53 1.86
CA GLU A 2 18.55 -31.20 1.78
C GLU A 2 18.37 -29.68 1.89
N ASN A 3 18.10 -29.03 0.76
CA ASN A 3 17.81 -27.61 0.74
C ASN A 3 16.33 -27.41 1.11
N GLN A 4 16.15 -26.93 2.33
CA GLN A 4 14.89 -26.72 3.04
C GLN A 4 13.88 -25.92 2.20
N ASN A 5 12.88 -26.61 1.64
CA ASN A 5 11.65 -26.00 1.16
C ASN A 5 10.85 -25.49 2.36
N GLN A 6 11.30 -24.39 2.96
CA GLN A 6 10.60 -23.72 4.05
C GLN A 6 9.43 -22.94 3.44
N LYS A 7 8.31 -23.63 3.23
CA LYS A 7 7.02 -23.03 2.93
C LYS A 7 6.71 -22.06 4.07
N ARG A 8 6.99 -20.76 3.87
CA ARG A 8 6.75 -19.71 4.87
C ARG A 8 5.31 -19.89 5.36
N ASN A 9 5.12 -20.14 6.65
CA ASN A 9 3.81 -20.28 7.24
C ASN A 9 3.19 -18.88 7.30
N ILE A 10 2.68 -18.40 6.15
CA ILE A 10 2.09 -17.08 6.05
C ILE A 10 0.68 -17.21 6.60
N ASP A 11 0.47 -16.58 7.76
CA ASP A 11 -0.83 -16.56 8.41
C ASP A 11 -1.87 -15.93 7.47
N PRO A 12 -3.01 -16.60 7.20
CA PRO A 12 -3.99 -16.11 6.23
C PRO A 12 -4.54 -14.73 6.62
N GLN A 13 -4.60 -14.42 7.92
CA GLN A 13 -4.99 -13.09 8.38
C GLN A 13 -3.98 -12.00 7.99
N LYS A 14 -2.67 -12.29 8.06
CA LYS A 14 -1.63 -11.32 7.68
C LYS A 14 -1.63 -11.05 6.18
N THR A 15 -1.88 -12.07 5.36
CA THR A 15 -2.00 -11.90 3.89
C THR A 15 -3.18 -10.99 3.53
N SER A 16 -4.34 -11.20 4.16
CA SER A 16 -5.50 -10.32 3.95
C SER A 16 -5.23 -8.89 4.42
N ALA A 17 -4.57 -8.73 5.57
CA ALA A 17 -4.19 -7.41 6.09
C ALA A 17 -3.20 -6.68 5.15
N GLU A 18 -2.18 -7.36 4.64
CA GLU A 18 -1.25 -6.78 3.65
C GLU A 18 -1.98 -6.34 2.38
N LYS A 19 -2.87 -7.19 1.85
CA LYS A 19 -3.63 -6.89 0.63
C LYS A 19 -4.61 -5.74 0.84
N LEU A 20 -5.23 -5.65 2.01
CA LEU A 20 -6.12 -4.56 2.38
C LEU A 20 -5.35 -3.25 2.53
N ASN A 21 -4.25 -3.26 3.28
CA ASN A 21 -3.38 -2.09 3.48
C ASN A 21 -2.79 -1.60 2.15
N GLY A 22 -2.38 -2.51 1.25
CA GLY A 22 -1.88 -2.15 -0.07
C GLY A 22 -2.93 -1.42 -0.94
N ARG A 23 -4.21 -1.81 -0.84
CA ARG A 23 -5.30 -1.12 -1.55
C ARG A 23 -5.53 0.28 -1.02
N PHE A 24 -5.53 0.46 0.31
CA PHE A 24 -5.64 1.78 0.93
C PHE A 24 -4.46 2.68 0.59
N ALA A 25 -3.23 2.14 0.57
CA ALA A 25 -2.04 2.89 0.16
C ALA A 25 -2.16 3.39 -1.29
N LEU A 26 -2.66 2.55 -2.21
CA LEU A 26 -2.87 2.96 -3.60
C LEU A 26 -3.92 4.06 -3.73
N VAL A 27 -5.01 4.00 -2.96
CA VAL A 27 -6.01 5.09 -2.91
C VAL A 27 -5.36 6.39 -2.44
N GLY A 28 -4.50 6.34 -1.42
CA GLY A 28 -3.74 7.51 -0.96
C GLY A 28 -2.83 8.11 -2.04
N VAL A 29 -2.13 7.26 -2.80
CA VAL A 29 -1.29 7.72 -3.92
C VAL A 29 -2.12 8.37 -5.02
N ILE A 30 -3.23 7.74 -5.41
CA ILE A 30 -4.12 8.29 -6.45
C ILE A 30 -4.72 9.62 -5.98
N ALA A 31 -5.12 9.72 -4.72
CA ALA A 31 -5.63 10.95 -4.14
C ALA A 31 -4.56 12.07 -4.13
N LEU A 32 -3.31 11.74 -3.78
CA LEU A 32 -2.19 12.68 -3.80
C LEU A 32 -1.93 13.22 -5.21
N VAL A 33 -1.88 12.33 -6.20
CA VAL A 33 -1.69 12.70 -7.61
C VAL A 33 -2.88 13.52 -8.10
N GLY A 34 -4.10 13.12 -7.75
CA GLY A 34 -5.32 13.85 -8.09
C GLY A 34 -5.36 15.25 -7.47
N ALA A 35 -4.92 15.40 -6.23
CA ALA A 35 -4.77 16.69 -5.56
C ALA A 35 -3.77 17.58 -6.31
N TYR A 36 -2.58 17.05 -6.62
CA TYR A 36 -1.58 17.81 -7.37
C TYR A 36 -2.07 18.25 -8.76
N ILE A 37 -2.77 17.39 -9.49
CA ILE A 37 -3.33 17.74 -10.81
C ILE A 37 -4.45 18.78 -10.67
N SER A 38 -5.30 18.67 -9.63
CA SER A 38 -6.49 19.51 -9.48
C SER A 38 -6.20 20.88 -8.87
N THR A 39 -5.25 20.97 -7.93
CA THR A 39 -4.95 22.21 -7.18
C THR A 39 -3.53 22.72 -7.42
N GLY A 40 -2.67 21.97 -8.10
CA GLY A 40 -1.24 22.27 -8.25
C GLY A 40 -0.42 22.03 -6.97
N GLN A 41 -1.04 21.56 -5.90
CA GLN A 41 -0.41 21.41 -4.58
C GLN A 41 -0.42 19.94 -4.16
N ILE A 42 0.73 19.47 -3.68
CA ILE A 42 0.88 18.10 -3.14
C ILE A 42 0.12 17.98 -1.82
N VAL A 43 0.03 19.06 -1.04
CA VAL A 43 -0.76 19.16 0.20
C VAL A 43 -1.64 20.41 0.12
N PRO A 44 -2.93 20.31 -0.25
CA PRO A 44 -3.83 21.45 -0.28
C PRO A 44 -4.06 21.96 1.15
N GLY A 45 -3.83 23.26 1.39
CA GLY A 45 -4.17 23.93 2.65
C GLY A 45 -3.11 23.91 3.76
N ILE A 46 -1.91 23.38 3.52
CA ILE A 46 -0.73 23.66 4.35
C ILE A 46 0.09 24.74 3.62
N ILE A 47 0.24 25.90 4.27
CA ILE A 47 1.15 26.97 3.83
C ILE A 47 2.60 26.62 4.07
#